data_AF-A0A383S751-F1
#
_entry.id   AF-A0A383S751-F1
#
_cell.length_a   1.000
_cell.length_b   1.000
_cell.length_c   1.000
_cell.angle_alpha   90.00
_cell.angle_beta   90.00
_cell.angle_gamma   90.00
#
_symmetry.space_group_name_H-M   'P 1'
#
loop_
_entity.id
_entity.type
_entity.pdbx_description
1 polymer ?
#
loop_
_entity_poly.entity_id
_entity_poly.type
_entity_poly.pdbx_seq_one_letter_code
_entity_poly.pdbx_strand_id
1 'polypeptide(L)'
;MARIGHVIYKADDLEQAVAEFRAEGFEVEYGKARNPHNALIYFSTGPYVEIIAGIHMPAVVRGALALTGHRRMVEDYDRLAQAPQGYSRIVFEVEREQFTALKHLCAVHDRSTVISPVTRKDPHGRRISCRCLVPDDWSVPMFVTPFAVDTHRASAHPNGFTRIEEIRYAGSETAVGICLGAQAEERLRCSIGDGTIEVSFA
;
A
#
# COMPACT_ATOMS: atom_id res chain seq x y z
N MET A 1 14.31 -6.91 9.43
CA MET A 1 14.09 -5.54 8.93
C MET A 1 12.99 -5.59 7.88
N ALA A 2 11.99 -4.73 7.98
CA ALA A 2 10.92 -4.65 6.98
C ALA A 2 11.41 -3.87 5.75
N ARG A 3 11.17 -4.41 4.54
CA ARG A 3 11.48 -3.69 3.29
C ARG A 3 10.27 -2.89 2.86
N ILE A 4 10.45 -1.73 2.23
CA ILE A 4 9.31 -1.03 1.62
C ILE A 4 8.93 -1.83 0.38
N GLY A 5 7.69 -2.34 0.34
CA GLY A 5 7.18 -3.05 -0.84
C GLY A 5 6.58 -2.09 -1.84
N HIS A 6 5.68 -1.23 -1.38
CA HIS A 6 5.05 -0.21 -2.22
C HIS A 6 4.43 0.91 -1.39
N VAL A 7 4.07 1.98 -2.10
CA VAL A 7 3.21 3.06 -1.60
C VAL A 7 1.90 3.05 -2.38
N ILE A 8 0.79 3.21 -1.67
CA ILE A 8 -0.54 3.27 -2.27
C ILE A 8 -0.86 4.72 -2.62
N TYR A 9 -1.18 4.97 -3.88
CA TYR A 9 -1.85 6.18 -4.36
C TYR A 9 -3.35 5.92 -4.45
N LYS A 10 -4.15 6.63 -3.64
CA LYS A 10 -5.61 6.61 -3.72
C LYS A 10 -6.05 7.52 -4.85
N ALA A 11 -6.69 6.95 -5.86
CA ALA A 11 -7.27 7.67 -6.98
C ALA A 11 -8.79 7.82 -6.81
N ASP A 12 -9.33 8.94 -7.28
CA ASP A 12 -10.78 9.11 -7.41
C ASP A 12 -11.32 8.31 -8.62
N ASP A 13 -10.60 8.39 -9.73
CA ASP A 13 -10.83 7.61 -10.96
C ASP A 13 -9.54 6.90 -11.41
N LEU A 14 -9.62 5.59 -11.62
CA LEU A 14 -8.44 4.79 -11.96
C LEU A 14 -7.89 5.13 -13.35
N GLU A 15 -8.77 5.29 -14.34
CA GLU A 15 -8.37 5.51 -15.72
C GLU A 15 -7.73 6.89 -15.88
N GLN A 16 -8.31 7.90 -15.22
CA GLN A 16 -7.76 9.25 -15.16
C GLN A 16 -6.37 9.25 -14.51
N ALA A 17 -6.22 8.68 -13.31
CA ALA A 17 -4.93 8.63 -12.63
C ALA A 17 -3.86 7.90 -13.47
N VAL A 18 -4.24 6.79 -14.13
CA VAL A 18 -3.34 6.08 -15.05
C VAL A 18 -2.92 6.95 -16.23
N ALA A 19 -3.84 7.73 -16.80
CA ALA A 19 -3.53 8.66 -17.88
C ALA A 19 -2.58 9.78 -17.43
N GLU A 20 -2.79 10.33 -16.24
CA GLU A 20 -1.96 11.38 -15.63
C GLU A 20 -0.51 10.88 -15.42
N PHE A 21 -0.33 9.73 -14.75
CA PHE A 21 1.01 9.16 -14.57
C PHE A 21 1.69 8.80 -15.90
N ARG A 22 0.93 8.34 -16.90
CA ARG A 22 1.50 8.10 -18.25
C ARG A 22 1.93 9.39 -18.93
N ALA A 23 1.19 10.49 -18.75
CA ALA A 23 1.57 11.80 -19.27
C ALA A 23 2.85 12.33 -18.60
N GLU A 24 3.10 11.98 -17.34
CA GLU A 24 4.37 12.22 -16.63
C GLU A 24 5.52 11.30 -17.08
N GLY A 25 5.26 10.40 -18.03
CA GLY A 25 6.26 9.51 -18.62
C GLY A 25 6.51 8.22 -17.84
N PHE A 26 5.61 7.82 -16.94
CA PHE A 26 5.63 6.50 -16.34
C PHE A 26 5.00 5.45 -17.26
N GLU A 27 5.51 4.22 -17.17
CA GLU A 27 4.79 3.06 -17.67
C GLU A 27 3.92 2.52 -16.54
N VAL A 28 2.63 2.36 -16.85
CA VAL A 28 1.61 1.98 -15.86
C VAL A 28 0.90 0.72 -16.33
N GLU A 29 0.94 -0.34 -15.52
CA GLU A 29 0.32 -1.64 -15.77
C GLU A 29 -0.95 -1.80 -14.92
N TYR A 30 -2.08 -2.16 -15.53
CA TYR A 30 -3.27 -2.51 -14.75
C TYR A 30 -3.07 -3.81 -13.98
N GLY A 31 -3.55 -3.90 -12.73
CA GLY A 31 -3.34 -5.11 -11.93
C GLY A 31 -4.07 -6.37 -12.43
N LYS A 32 -4.99 -6.24 -13.38
CA LYS A 32 -5.62 -7.36 -14.12
C LYS A 32 -6.12 -6.90 -15.48
N ALA A 33 -6.25 -7.83 -16.42
CA ALA A 33 -6.69 -7.54 -17.79
C ALA A 33 -8.16 -7.10 -17.91
N ARG A 34 -9.04 -7.46 -16.96
CA ARG A 34 -10.47 -7.16 -17.02
C ARG A 34 -10.95 -6.50 -15.72
N ASN A 35 -11.67 -5.39 -15.85
CA ASN A 35 -12.26 -4.60 -14.77
C ASN A 35 -11.29 -4.26 -13.63
N PRO A 36 -10.07 -3.74 -13.91
CA PRO A 36 -9.03 -3.51 -12.90
C PRO A 36 -9.51 -2.61 -11.77
N HIS A 37 -9.12 -2.94 -10.54
CA HIS A 37 -9.36 -2.08 -9.36
C HIS A 37 -8.10 -1.29 -8.97
N ASN A 38 -6.95 -1.70 -9.50
CA ASN A 38 -5.67 -1.09 -9.28
C ASN A 38 -4.84 -1.06 -10.56
N ALA A 39 -3.83 -0.21 -10.56
CA ALA A 39 -2.75 -0.13 -11.52
C ALA A 39 -1.42 0.06 -10.78
N LEU A 40 -0.32 -0.21 -11.46
CA LEU A 40 0.98 -0.44 -10.85
C LEU A 40 2.05 0.28 -11.66
N ILE A 41 2.91 1.02 -10.97
CA ILE A 41 4.12 1.61 -11.53
C ILE A 41 5.29 0.84 -10.94
N TYR A 42 5.69 -0.22 -11.64
CA TYR A 42 6.83 -1.03 -11.26
C TYR A 42 8.12 -0.35 -11.69
N PHE A 43 9.12 -0.35 -10.83
CA PHE A 43 10.44 0.21 -11.10
C PHE A 43 11.46 -0.90 -11.40
N SER A 44 12.67 -0.52 -11.85
CA SER A 44 13.74 -1.48 -12.07
C SER A 44 14.30 -2.05 -10.77
N THR A 45 14.25 -1.26 -9.69
CA THR A 45 14.66 -1.67 -8.35
C THR A 45 13.82 -0.98 -7.28
N GLY A 46 13.69 -1.62 -6.12
CA GLY A 46 13.05 -1.01 -4.96
C GLY A 46 11.52 -1.06 -5.00
N PRO A 47 10.83 -0.24 -4.17
CA PRO A 47 9.39 -0.29 -4.06
C PRO A 47 8.68 0.22 -5.32
N TYR A 48 7.42 -0.18 -5.49
CA TYR A 48 6.54 0.30 -6.56
C TYR A 48 5.44 1.24 -6.05
N VAL A 49 4.74 1.90 -6.98
CA VAL A 49 3.49 2.63 -6.66
C VAL A 49 2.30 1.75 -7.04
N GLU A 50 1.37 1.54 -6.11
CA GLU A 50 0.06 0.97 -6.40
C GLU A 50 -0.99 2.09 -6.46
N ILE A 51 -1.56 2.31 -7.64
CA ILE A 51 -2.70 3.19 -7.83
C ILE A 51 -3.95 2.36 -7.58
N ILE A 52 -4.78 2.74 -6.61
CA ILE A 52 -6.04 2.07 -6.32
C ILE A 52 -7.17 3.08 -6.40
N ALA A 53 -8.24 2.75 -7.13
CA ALA A 53 -9.46 3.52 -7.13
C ALA A 53 -10.58 2.71 -6.49
N GLY A 54 -11.57 3.44 -5.98
CA GLY A 54 -12.75 2.82 -5.41
C GLY A 54 -12.45 1.94 -4.21
N ILE A 55 -11.78 2.53 -3.21
CA ILE A 55 -11.55 1.90 -1.92
C ILE A 55 -12.89 1.78 -1.19
N HIS A 56 -13.63 0.72 -1.53
CA HIS A 56 -14.94 0.44 -0.96
C HIS A 56 -14.95 -0.96 -0.36
N MET A 57 -15.48 -1.06 0.85
CA MET A 57 -15.74 -2.34 1.48
C MET A 57 -17.16 -2.81 1.11
N PRO A 58 -17.32 -3.99 0.47
CA PRO A 58 -18.64 -4.52 0.14
C PRO A 58 -19.53 -4.64 1.40
N ALA A 59 -20.83 -4.37 1.29
CA ALA A 59 -21.75 -4.30 2.43
C ALA A 59 -21.74 -5.56 3.32
N VAL A 60 -21.60 -6.74 2.71
CA VAL A 60 -21.50 -8.02 3.43
C VAL A 60 -20.21 -8.09 4.27
N VAL A 61 -19.07 -7.70 3.69
CA VAL A 61 -17.77 -7.68 4.39
C VAL A 61 -17.78 -6.66 5.51
N ARG A 62 -18.35 -5.49 5.24
CA ARG A 62 -18.58 -4.41 6.22
C ARG A 62 -19.38 -4.90 7.41
N GLY A 63 -20.53 -5.55 7.17
CA GLY A 63 -21.38 -6.08 8.24
C GLY A 63 -20.66 -7.13 9.08
N ALA A 64 -19.94 -8.05 8.44
CA ALA A 64 -19.14 -9.06 9.14
C ALA A 64 -18.07 -8.43 10.03
N LEU A 65 -17.28 -7.50 9.50
CA LEU A 65 -16.20 -6.83 10.24
C LEU A 65 -16.74 -6.01 11.42
N ALA A 66 -17.87 -5.31 11.25
CA ALA A 66 -18.50 -4.58 12.34
C ALA A 66 -18.94 -5.51 13.49
N LEU A 67 -19.50 -6.68 13.17
CA LEU A 67 -19.95 -7.67 14.16
C LEU A 67 -18.80 -8.37 14.87
N THR A 68 -17.64 -8.55 14.21
CA THR A 68 -16.47 -9.19 14.80
C THR A 68 -15.53 -8.21 15.52
N GLY A 69 -16.00 -6.98 15.81
CA GLY A 69 -15.23 -5.99 16.58
C GLY A 69 -14.26 -5.11 15.78
N HIS A 70 -14.33 -5.14 14.44
CA HIS A 70 -13.50 -4.30 13.55
C HIS A 70 -14.24 -3.06 13.03
N ARG A 71 -15.13 -2.48 13.85
CA ARG A 71 -15.90 -1.28 13.48
C ARG A 71 -15.00 -0.09 13.11
N ARG A 72 -13.87 0.07 13.80
CA ARG A 72 -12.88 1.12 13.53
C ARG A 72 -12.33 1.04 12.10
N MET A 73 -12.03 -0.17 11.64
CA MET A 73 -11.59 -0.42 10.26
C MET A 73 -12.67 -0.02 9.25
N VAL A 74 -13.94 -0.34 9.53
CA VAL A 74 -15.06 0.05 8.66
C VAL A 74 -15.18 1.57 8.53
N GLU A 75 -15.19 2.27 9.66
CA GLU A 75 -15.30 3.73 9.71
C GLU A 75 -14.11 4.42 9.03
N ASP A 76 -12.94 3.84 9.16
CA ASP A 76 -11.73 4.39 8.57
C ASP A 76 -11.71 4.25 7.04
N TYR A 77 -12.13 3.09 6.51
CA TYR A 77 -12.33 2.91 5.08
C TYR A 77 -13.41 3.86 4.52
N ASP A 78 -14.47 4.16 5.28
CA ASP A 78 -15.47 5.15 4.87
C ASP A 78 -14.90 6.55 4.77
N ARG A 79 -14.10 6.97 5.76
CA ARG A 79 -13.41 8.27 5.71
C ARG A 79 -12.48 8.35 4.52
N LEU A 80 -11.71 7.30 4.28
CA LEU A 80 -10.77 7.24 3.17
C LEU A 80 -11.46 7.31 1.80
N ALA A 81 -12.63 6.69 1.66
CA ALA A 81 -13.42 6.78 0.43
C ALA A 81 -13.80 8.25 0.09
N GLN A 82 -13.92 9.11 1.12
CA GLN A 82 -14.21 10.53 0.98
C GLN A 82 -12.95 11.43 1.01
N ALA A 83 -11.77 10.87 1.31
CA ALA A 83 -10.53 11.63 1.37
C ALA A 83 -10.10 12.08 -0.05
N PRO A 84 -9.34 13.18 -0.20
CA PRO A 84 -8.79 13.57 -1.50
C PRO A 84 -7.89 12.48 -2.10
N GLN A 85 -7.74 12.49 -3.42
CA GLN A 85 -6.73 11.66 -4.09
C GLN A 85 -5.31 12.01 -3.65
N GLY A 86 -4.41 11.02 -3.68
CA GLY A 86 -3.00 11.19 -3.31
C GLY A 86 -2.36 9.95 -2.70
N TYR A 87 -1.07 10.02 -2.38
CA TYR A 87 -0.39 8.97 -1.62
C TYR A 87 -1.02 8.83 -0.24
N SER A 88 -1.44 7.61 0.09
CA SER A 88 -2.34 7.37 1.22
C SER A 88 -1.87 6.29 2.18
N ARG A 89 -0.95 5.39 1.77
CA ARG A 89 -0.44 4.34 2.66
C ARG A 89 0.93 3.81 2.26
N ILE A 90 1.77 3.54 3.24
CA ILE A 90 3.01 2.78 3.06
C ILE A 90 2.74 1.30 3.31
N VAL A 91 3.34 0.44 2.48
CA VAL A 91 3.22 -1.01 2.62
C VAL A 91 4.60 -1.64 2.73
N PHE A 92 4.79 -2.40 3.79
CA PHE A 92 6.03 -3.11 4.06
C PHE A 92 5.95 -4.58 3.62
N GLU A 93 7.00 -5.04 2.97
CA GLU A 93 7.27 -6.44 2.73
C GLU A 93 8.03 -7.05 3.91
N VAL A 94 7.45 -8.13 4.46
CA VAL A 94 7.97 -8.84 5.64
C VAL A 94 7.76 -10.35 5.48
N GLU A 95 8.61 -11.13 6.12
CA GLU A 95 8.41 -12.58 6.19
C GLU A 95 7.17 -12.92 7.01
N ARG A 96 6.48 -14.02 6.66
CA ARG A 96 5.22 -14.40 7.31
C ARG A 96 5.39 -14.59 8.82
N GLU A 97 6.53 -15.12 9.23
CA GLU A 97 6.90 -15.41 10.61
C GLU A 97 6.90 -14.12 11.47
N GLN A 98 7.09 -12.95 10.84
CA GLN A 98 7.09 -11.66 11.52
C GLN A 98 5.67 -11.15 11.84
N PHE A 99 4.61 -11.72 11.25
CA PHE A 99 3.23 -11.25 11.44
C PHE A 99 2.80 -11.25 12.91
N THR A 100 3.24 -12.24 13.70
CA THR A 100 2.91 -12.30 15.13
C THR A 100 3.52 -11.12 15.89
N ALA A 101 4.79 -10.82 15.63
CA ALA A 101 5.48 -9.69 16.26
C ALA A 101 4.88 -8.34 15.81
N LEU A 102 4.55 -8.20 14.53
CA LEU A 102 3.96 -6.97 13.98
C LEU A 102 2.51 -6.76 14.46
N LYS A 103 1.74 -7.83 14.63
CA LYS A 103 0.42 -7.78 15.27
C LYS A 103 0.54 -7.30 16.71
N HIS A 104 1.54 -7.79 17.45
CA HIS A 104 1.80 -7.31 18.82
C HIS A 104 2.24 -5.84 18.84
N LEU A 105 3.12 -5.43 17.93
CA LEU A 105 3.53 -4.04 17.77
C LEU A 105 2.32 -3.12 17.54
N CYS A 106 1.42 -3.48 16.62
CA CYS A 106 0.18 -2.73 16.41
C CYS A 106 -0.68 -2.67 17.68
N ALA A 107 -0.82 -3.78 18.41
CA ALA A 107 -1.62 -3.84 19.63
C ALA A 107 -1.06 -2.96 20.76
N VAL A 108 0.27 -2.86 20.90
CA VAL A 108 0.92 -1.93 21.86
C VAL A 108 0.56 -0.48 21.56
N HIS A 109 0.26 -0.15 20.30
CA HIS A 109 -0.21 1.16 19.87
C HIS A 109 -1.74 1.26 19.75
N ASP A 110 -2.51 0.37 20.40
CA ASP A 110 -3.97 0.35 20.38
C ASP A 110 -4.55 0.23 18.95
N ARG A 111 -3.94 -0.63 18.13
CA ARG A 111 -4.41 -0.94 16.77
C ARG A 111 -4.67 -2.42 16.63
N SER A 112 -5.89 -2.76 16.20
CA SER A 112 -6.23 -4.13 15.83
C SER A 112 -5.80 -4.41 14.39
N THR A 113 -5.62 -5.69 14.06
CA THR A 113 -5.21 -6.13 12.72
C THR A 113 -6.05 -7.31 12.26
N VAL A 114 -6.26 -7.39 10.94
CA VAL A 114 -6.89 -8.52 10.25
C VAL A 114 -5.90 -9.13 9.27
N ILE A 115 -5.89 -10.45 9.14
CA ILE A 115 -5.10 -11.15 8.12
C ILE A 115 -6.02 -11.46 6.93
N SER A 116 -5.63 -11.00 5.74
CA SER A 116 -6.36 -11.25 4.49
C SER A 116 -5.44 -11.88 3.44
N PRO A 117 -5.81 -13.01 2.81
CA PRO A 117 -5.13 -13.50 1.63
C PRO A 117 -5.55 -12.70 0.40
N VAL A 118 -4.59 -12.23 -0.38
CA VAL A 118 -4.85 -11.55 -1.66
C VAL A 118 -4.29 -12.41 -2.79
N THR A 119 -5.08 -12.61 -3.84
CA THR A 119 -4.64 -13.32 -5.04
C THR A 119 -5.28 -12.70 -6.27
N ARG A 120 -4.47 -12.46 -7.31
CA ARG A 120 -4.93 -11.99 -8.61
C ARG A 120 -4.17 -12.68 -9.74
N LYS A 121 -4.78 -12.68 -10.93
CA LYS A 121 -4.08 -12.92 -12.19
C LYS A 121 -3.78 -11.57 -12.81
N ASP A 122 -2.52 -11.32 -13.12
CA ASP A 122 -2.10 -10.09 -13.78
C ASP A 122 -2.41 -10.14 -15.30
N PRO A 123 -2.20 -9.05 -16.06
CA PRO A 123 -2.38 -9.02 -17.51
C PRO A 123 -1.51 -10.03 -18.28
N HIS A 124 -0.38 -10.45 -17.71
CA HIS A 124 0.53 -11.45 -18.26
C HIS A 124 0.12 -12.90 -17.93
N GLY A 125 -0.99 -13.10 -17.22
CA GLY A 125 -1.49 -14.40 -16.81
C GLY A 125 -0.76 -15.01 -15.60
N ARG A 126 0.19 -14.29 -14.99
CA ARG A 126 0.91 -14.71 -13.79
C ARG A 126 -0.03 -14.65 -12.59
N ARG A 127 0.07 -15.63 -11.69
CA ARG A 127 -0.66 -15.62 -10.43
C ARG A 127 0.15 -14.89 -9.37
N ILE A 128 -0.33 -13.71 -8.97
CA ILE A 128 0.25 -12.91 -7.89
C ILE A 128 -0.54 -13.18 -6.62
N SER A 129 0.15 -13.55 -5.55
CA SER A 129 -0.48 -13.85 -4.27
C SER A 129 0.39 -13.43 -3.09
N CYS A 130 -0.22 -12.83 -2.08
CA CYS A 130 0.40 -12.52 -0.80
C CYS A 130 -0.61 -12.71 0.34
N ARG A 131 -0.13 -12.63 1.57
CA ARG A 131 -0.97 -12.36 2.74
C ARG A 131 -0.71 -10.95 3.20
N CYS A 132 -1.77 -10.28 3.63
CA CYS A 132 -1.73 -8.94 4.18
C CYS A 132 -2.12 -9.00 5.66
N LEU A 133 -1.30 -8.41 6.53
CA LEU A 133 -1.69 -8.01 7.88
C LEU A 133 -2.12 -6.54 7.80
N VAL A 134 -3.41 -6.31 7.95
CA VAL A 134 -4.07 -5.03 7.71
C VAL A 134 -4.47 -4.40 9.04
N PRO A 135 -3.83 -3.30 9.47
CA PRO A 135 -4.28 -2.51 10.61
C PRO A 135 -5.64 -1.86 10.36
N ASP A 136 -6.39 -1.65 11.44
CA ASP A 136 -7.71 -1.01 11.48
C ASP A 136 -7.70 0.51 11.27
N ASP A 137 -6.54 1.07 10.94
CA ASP A 137 -6.28 2.48 10.70
C ASP A 137 -5.42 2.59 9.45
N TRP A 138 -5.92 3.25 8.41
CA TRP A 138 -5.31 3.37 7.09
C TRP A 138 -4.01 4.16 7.13
N SER A 139 -3.89 5.11 8.07
CA SER A 139 -2.66 5.87 8.26
C SER A 139 -1.51 4.97 8.74
N VAL A 140 -1.81 3.85 9.42
CA VAL A 140 -0.81 2.89 9.85
C VAL A 140 -0.36 2.03 8.66
N PRO A 141 0.96 1.80 8.50
CA PRO A 141 1.47 0.95 7.42
C PRO A 141 0.86 -0.45 7.40
N MET A 142 0.60 -0.95 6.19
CA MET A 142 0.19 -2.35 6.00
C MET A 142 1.42 -3.23 5.86
N PHE A 143 1.32 -4.51 6.26
CA PHE A 143 2.40 -5.47 6.10
C PHE A 143 1.97 -6.61 5.18
N VAL A 144 2.81 -6.98 4.22
CA VAL A 144 2.51 -8.02 3.24
C VAL A 144 3.67 -9.00 3.11
N THR A 145 3.36 -10.25 2.78
CA THR A 145 4.40 -11.20 2.38
C THR A 145 4.87 -10.91 0.95
N PRO A 146 6.17 -11.08 0.62
CA PRO A 146 6.67 -10.93 -0.74
C PRO A 146 5.91 -11.80 -1.75
N PHE A 147 5.83 -11.34 -2.99
CA PHE A 147 5.38 -12.17 -4.09
C PHE A 147 6.46 -13.20 -4.45
N ALA A 148 6.04 -14.39 -4.89
CA ALA A 148 6.97 -15.40 -5.40
C ALA A 148 7.54 -15.06 -6.80
N VAL A 149 6.99 -14.03 -7.45
CA VAL A 149 7.35 -13.61 -8.80
C VAL A 149 7.97 -12.23 -8.71
N ASP A 150 9.08 -12.04 -9.41
CA ASP A 150 9.68 -10.72 -9.57
C ASP A 150 8.84 -9.86 -10.52
N THR A 151 8.45 -8.69 -10.04
CA THR A 151 7.61 -7.72 -10.76
C THR A 151 8.39 -6.51 -11.24
N HIS A 152 9.70 -6.42 -11.01
CA HIS A 152 10.50 -5.28 -11.44
C HIS A 152 10.60 -5.18 -12.96
N ARG A 153 10.75 -3.95 -13.46
CA ARG A 153 10.97 -3.66 -14.88
C ARG A 153 12.43 -3.92 -15.27
N ALA A 154 12.64 -4.39 -16.50
CA ALA A 154 13.99 -4.63 -17.02
C ALA A 154 14.75 -3.33 -17.40
N SER A 155 14.03 -2.22 -17.60
CA SER A 155 14.59 -0.95 -18.06
C SER A 155 13.98 0.23 -17.30
N ALA A 156 14.53 1.44 -17.48
CA ALA A 156 13.95 2.68 -16.97
C ALA A 156 12.57 2.98 -17.58
N HIS A 157 11.79 3.83 -16.93
CA HIS A 157 10.60 4.42 -17.51
C HIS A 157 10.96 5.41 -18.64
N PRO A 158 10.02 5.78 -19.52
CA PRO A 158 10.24 6.81 -20.54
C PRO A 158 10.76 8.15 -19.99
N ASN A 159 10.38 8.54 -18.77
CA ASN A 159 10.92 9.71 -18.08
C ASN A 159 12.31 9.52 -17.44
N GLY A 160 12.93 8.34 -17.60
CA GLY A 160 14.27 8.02 -17.10
C GLY A 160 14.31 7.43 -15.69
N PHE A 161 13.21 7.46 -14.93
CA PHE A 161 13.20 6.94 -13.57
C PHE A 161 13.29 5.41 -13.52
N THR A 162 14.02 4.93 -12.52
CA THR A 162 14.38 3.51 -12.30
C THR A 162 14.00 3.02 -10.92
N ARG A 163 13.68 3.91 -9.97
CA ARG A 163 13.27 3.61 -8.60
C ARG A 163 12.52 4.76 -7.94
N ILE A 164 11.87 4.45 -6.82
CA ILE A 164 11.56 5.44 -5.80
C ILE A 164 12.85 5.76 -5.03
N GLU A 165 13.20 7.03 -4.98
CA GLU A 165 14.41 7.51 -4.27
C GLU A 165 14.14 7.65 -2.78
N GLU A 166 13.06 8.35 -2.41
CA GLU A 166 12.72 8.64 -1.04
C GLU A 166 11.19 8.66 -0.84
N ILE A 167 10.77 8.22 0.35
CA ILE A 167 9.40 8.38 0.84
C ILE A 167 9.47 9.19 2.12
N ARG A 168 8.78 10.32 2.16
CA ARG A 168 8.60 11.14 3.37
C ARG A 168 7.21 10.91 3.91
N TYR A 169 7.12 10.53 5.18
CA TYR A 169 5.86 10.26 5.86
C TYR A 169 5.74 11.08 7.13
N ALA A 170 4.81 12.03 7.11
CA ALA A 170 4.50 12.89 8.24
C ALA A 170 3.24 12.33 8.94
N GLY A 171 3.39 11.28 9.75
CA GLY A 171 2.29 10.51 10.32
C GLY A 171 1.91 10.87 11.76
N SER A 172 0.87 10.23 12.29
CA SER A 172 0.56 10.29 13.73
C SER A 172 1.68 9.62 14.56
N GLU A 173 1.78 9.93 15.85
CA GLU A 173 2.72 9.26 16.77
C GLU A 173 2.58 7.73 16.73
N THR A 174 1.35 7.23 16.65
CA THR A 174 1.06 5.80 16.50
C THR A 174 1.68 5.24 15.21
N ALA A 175 1.39 5.86 14.06
CA ALA A 175 1.85 5.34 12.78
C ALA A 175 3.37 5.44 12.65
N VAL A 176 3.96 6.54 13.10
CA VAL A 176 5.42 6.73 13.12
C VAL A 176 6.10 5.75 14.07
N GLY A 177 5.55 5.53 15.26
CA GLY A 177 6.05 4.52 16.20
C GLY A 177 6.05 3.11 15.60
N ILE A 178 5.01 2.75 14.85
CA ILE A 178 4.93 1.47 14.13
C ILE A 178 5.94 1.41 12.99
N CYS A 179 6.11 2.47 12.18
CA CYS A 179 7.14 2.52 11.13
C CYS A 179 8.54 2.28 11.70
N LEU A 180 8.89 2.98 12.79
CA LEU A 180 10.19 2.87 13.43
C LEU A 180 10.38 1.49 14.09
N GLY A 181 9.34 0.98 14.75
CA GLY A 181 9.34 -0.35 15.39
C GLY A 181 9.46 -1.51 14.39
N ALA A 182 8.94 -1.35 13.18
CA ALA A 182 9.10 -2.30 12.09
C ALA A 182 10.52 -2.32 11.49
N GLN A 183 11.40 -1.41 11.94
CA GLN A 183 12.74 -1.19 11.40
C GLN A 183 12.68 -0.93 9.90
N ALA A 184 11.95 0.11 9.50
CA ALA A 184 11.81 0.48 8.10
C ALA A 184 13.16 0.86 7.46
N GLU A 185 13.26 0.60 6.16
CA GLU A 185 14.44 0.86 5.32
C GLU A 185 14.84 2.35 5.25
N GLU A 186 16.12 2.62 4.96
CA GLU A 186 16.70 3.97 4.90
C GLU A 186 15.98 4.95 3.97
N ARG A 187 15.23 4.46 2.96
CA ARG A 187 14.46 5.30 2.03
C ARG A 187 13.22 5.93 2.67
N LEU A 188 12.79 5.47 3.84
CA LEU A 188 11.66 6.05 4.57
C LEU A 188 12.16 7.10 5.58
N ARG A 189 11.66 8.33 5.45
CA ARG A 189 11.83 9.40 6.43
C ARG A 189 10.50 9.63 7.15
N CYS A 190 10.45 9.29 8.43
CA CYS A 190 9.27 9.52 9.26
C CYS A 190 9.41 10.80 10.10
N SER A 191 8.33 11.56 10.19
CA SER A 191 8.14 12.68 11.12
C SER A 191 6.71 12.66 11.65
N ILE A 192 6.46 13.37 12.76
CA ILE A 192 5.09 13.57 13.25
C ILE A 192 4.40 14.63 12.38
N GLY A 193 3.17 14.36 11.94
CA GLY A 193 2.40 15.26 11.07
C GLY A 193 0.95 14.82 10.83
N ASP A 194 0.39 15.28 9.72
CA ASP A 194 -1.04 15.22 9.36
C ASP A 194 -1.45 13.99 8.53
N GLY A 195 -0.51 13.09 8.27
CA GLY A 195 -0.68 11.92 7.42
C GLY A 195 -0.11 12.08 6.01
N THR A 196 0.51 13.22 5.68
CA THR A 196 1.09 13.47 4.36
C THR A 196 2.15 12.44 3.99
N ILE A 197 2.07 11.92 2.75
CA ILE A 197 3.07 11.06 2.14
C ILE A 197 3.58 11.76 0.86
N GLU A 198 4.88 11.97 0.79
CA GLU A 198 5.56 12.49 -0.41
C GLU A 198 6.51 11.42 -0.96
N VAL A 199 6.57 11.32 -2.28
CA VAL A 199 7.37 10.32 -2.99
C VAL A 199 8.21 11.02 -4.04
N SER A 200 9.51 10.76 -4.04
CA SER A 200 10.44 11.23 -5.06
C SER A 200 11.03 10.07 -5.86
N PHE A 201 11.40 10.33 -7.10
CA PHE A 201 11.83 9.31 -8.06
C PHE A 201 13.25 9.61 -8.58
N ALA A 202 13.98 8.56 -8.96
CA ALA A 202 15.32 8.64 -9.54
C ALA A 202 15.56 7.57 -10.60
#